data_AF-A0A6G3ZB77-F1
#
_entry.id   AF-A0A6G3ZB77-F1
#
_cell.length_a   1.000
_cell.length_b   1.000
_cell.length_c   1.000
_cell.angle_alpha   90.00
_cell.angle_beta   90.00
_cell.angle_gamma   90.00
#
_symmetry.space_group_name_H-M   'P 1'
#
loop_
_entity.id
_entity.type
_entity.pdbx_description
1 polymer ?
#
loop_
_entity_poly.entity_id
_entity_poly.type
_entity_poly.pdbx_seq_one_letter_code
_entity_poly.pdbx_strand_id
1 'polypeptide(L)'
;SQESPILSLDTPSGVDSTTGETPGEFIKATWTMTLALPKTGLLPDKTGTLYLADIGIPAQVYRQKTLQLDYRCPFDHRYRILLTAIANT
;
A
#
# COMPACT_ATOMS: atom_id res chain seq x y z
N SER A 1 -8.88 -26.42 13.19
CA SER A 1 -9.21 -24.99 13.22
C SER A 1 -8.90 -24.43 11.84
N GLN A 2 -9.80 -23.66 11.24
CA GLN A 2 -9.48 -22.93 10.01
C GLN A 2 -8.92 -21.58 10.47
N GLU A 3 -7.70 -21.22 10.07
CA GLU A 3 -7.11 -19.93 10.41
C GLU A 3 -7.95 -18.81 9.79
N SER A 4 -8.25 -17.78 10.58
CA SER A 4 -8.97 -16.60 10.08
C SER A 4 -8.04 -15.80 9.18
N PRO A 5 -8.52 -15.26 8.04
CA PRO A 5 -7.67 -14.52 7.13
C PRO A 5 -7.24 -13.19 7.76
N ILE A 6 -6.04 -12.72 7.40
CA ILE A 6 -5.42 -11.53 8.00
C ILE A 6 -5.51 -10.35 7.03
N LEU A 7 -5.99 -9.22 7.54
CA LEU A 7 -5.92 -7.92 6.88
C LEU A 7 -4.88 -7.04 7.60
N SER A 8 -3.81 -6.67 6.91
CA SER A 8 -2.87 -5.66 7.39
C SER A 8 -3.29 -4.25 6.94
N LEU A 9 -3.16 -3.28 7.84
CA LEU A 9 -3.37 -1.87 7.53
C LEU A 9 -2.01 -1.19 7.35
N ASP A 10 -1.91 -0.41 6.29
CA ASP A 10 -0.76 0.34 5.84
C ASP A 10 0.42 -0.50 5.31
N THR A 11 0.92 -1.44 6.10
CA THR A 11 2.02 -2.35 5.77
C THR A 11 1.89 -3.59 6.68
N PRO A 12 2.16 -4.82 6.21
CA PRO A 12 2.22 -5.98 7.09
C PRO A 12 3.27 -5.77 8.19
N SER A 13 2.90 -6.05 9.44
CA SER A 13 3.83 -5.88 10.56
C SER A 13 5.09 -6.73 10.36
N GLY A 14 6.27 -6.12 10.54
CA GLY A 14 7.57 -6.75 10.31
C GLY A 14 8.16 -6.51 8.91
N VAL A 15 7.42 -5.87 7.99
CA VAL A 15 7.93 -5.45 6.68
C VAL A 15 8.36 -3.97 6.74
N ASP A 16 9.57 -3.67 6.29
CA ASP A 16 10.00 -2.29 6.09
C ASP A 16 9.22 -1.66 4.92
N SER A 17 8.55 -0.55 5.20
CA SER A 17 7.65 0.08 4.22
C SER A 17 8.35 0.76 3.03
N THR A 18 9.66 0.99 3.13
CA THR A 18 10.48 1.63 2.10
C THR A 18 11.26 0.60 1.28
N THR A 19 11.91 -0.35 1.94
CA THR A 19 12.81 -1.32 1.30
C THR A 19 12.13 -2.67 1.03
N GLY A 20 11.10 -3.02 1.80
CA GLY A 20 10.46 -4.34 1.76
C GLY A 20 11.24 -5.42 2.51
N GLU A 21 12.35 -5.06 3.16
CA GLU A 21 13.12 -5.99 3.99
C GLU A 21 12.30 -6.45 5.20
N THR A 22 12.55 -7.68 5.63
CA THR A 22 11.95 -8.28 6.81
C THR A 22 13.08 -8.74 7.74
N PRO A 23 13.59 -7.86 8.64
CA PRO A 23 14.73 -8.19 9.51
C PRO A 23 14.50 -9.39 10.45
N GLY A 24 13.24 -9.81 10.62
CA GLY A 24 12.84 -11.00 11.34
C GLY A 24 11.55 -11.59 10.77
N GLU A 25 10.73 -12.23 11.61
CA GLU A 25 9.41 -12.68 11.20
C GLU A 25 8.50 -11.50 10.84
N PHE A 26 7.63 -11.71 9.86
CA PHE A 26 6.63 -10.74 9.45
C PHE A 26 5.27 -11.42 9.24
N ILE A 27 4.21 -10.62 9.33
CA ILE A 27 2.84 -11.09 9.16
C ILE A 27 2.57 -11.43 7.69
N LYS A 28 2.17 -12.69 7.44
CA LYS A 28 1.69 -13.15 6.13
C LYS A 28 0.22 -12.77 5.95
N ALA A 29 -0.03 -11.57 5.46
CA ALA A 29 -1.38 -11.06 5.28
C ALA A 29 -2.07 -11.70 4.06
N THR A 30 -3.37 -11.99 4.17
CA THR A 30 -4.21 -12.33 3.01
C THR A 30 -4.46 -11.08 2.16
N TRP A 31 -4.67 -9.94 2.82
CA TRP A 31 -4.84 -8.63 2.19
C TRP A 31 -4.05 -7.55 2.92
N THR A 32 -3.61 -6.53 2.19
CA THR A 32 -3.08 -5.30 2.75
C THR A 32 -3.85 -4.10 2.21
N MET A 33 -4.25 -3.17 3.08
CA MET A 33 -4.80 -1.87 2.69
C MET A 33 -3.78 -0.78 3.00
N THR A 34 -3.02 -0.32 2.00
CA THR A 34 -2.06 0.78 2.19
C THR A 34 -2.76 2.13 2.24
N LEU A 35 -2.26 3.04 3.08
CA LEU A 35 -2.82 4.36 3.29
C LEU A 35 -1.96 5.45 2.60
N ALA A 36 -2.58 6.59 2.33
CA ALA A 36 -2.00 7.75 1.66
C ALA A 36 -1.50 7.47 0.23
N LEU A 37 -0.23 7.10 0.05
CA LEU A 37 0.36 6.73 -1.24
C LEU A 37 0.95 5.31 -1.19
N PRO A 38 1.05 4.62 -2.34
CA PRO A 38 1.78 3.36 -2.42
C PRO A 38 3.22 3.55 -1.92
N LYS A 39 3.69 2.60 -1.10
CA LYS A 39 5.05 2.62 -0.56
C LYS A 39 5.93 1.67 -1.34
N THR A 40 7.20 2.02 -1.48
CA THR A 40 8.16 1.28 -2.32
C THR A 40 8.50 -0.10 -1.79
N GLY A 41 8.39 -0.32 -0.47
CA GLY A 41 8.64 -1.61 0.16
C GLY A 41 7.47 -2.59 0.13
N LEU A 42 6.32 -2.22 -0.45
CA LEU A 42 5.13 -3.08 -0.52
C LEU A 42 5.23 -4.07 -1.69
N LEU A 43 6.15 -5.02 -1.58
CA LEU A 43 6.41 -6.02 -2.60
C LEU A 43 5.28 -7.08 -2.70
N PRO A 44 4.99 -7.62 -3.89
CA PRO A 44 3.89 -8.57 -4.09
C PRO A 44 3.94 -9.82 -3.23
N ASP A 45 5.13 -10.31 -2.89
CA ASP A 45 5.34 -11.51 -2.07
C ASP A 45 5.18 -11.26 -0.56
N LYS A 46 5.06 -10.00 -0.13
CA LYS A 46 4.93 -9.61 1.28
C LYS A 46 3.52 -9.20 1.68
N THR A 47 2.71 -8.73 0.73
CA THR A 47 1.49 -7.97 1.03
C THR A 47 0.18 -8.73 0.84
N GLY A 48 0.23 -9.90 0.22
CA GLY A 48 -0.98 -10.56 -0.27
C GLY A 48 -1.64 -9.71 -1.36
N THR A 49 -2.97 -9.66 -1.38
CA THR A 49 -3.66 -8.73 -2.31
C THR A 49 -3.60 -7.31 -1.76
N LEU A 50 -3.00 -6.39 -2.51
CA LEU A 50 -2.75 -5.02 -2.08
C LEU A 50 -3.80 -4.03 -2.62
N TYR A 51 -4.42 -3.28 -1.72
CA TYR A 51 -5.33 -2.18 -2.04
C TYR A 51 -4.76 -0.84 -1.55
N LEU A 52 -5.04 0.24 -2.26
CA LEU A 52 -4.86 1.61 -1.78
C LEU A 52 -6.21 2.14 -1.28
N ALA A 53 -6.25 2.74 -0.07
CA ALA A 53 -7.44 3.40 0.47
C ALA A 53 -7.41 4.91 0.24
N ASP A 54 -8.56 5.48 -0.11
CA ASP A 54 -8.82 6.90 0.02
C ASP A 54 -9.15 7.23 1.48
N ILE A 55 -8.27 7.99 2.12
CA ILE A 55 -8.42 8.46 3.50
C ILE A 55 -8.71 9.96 3.59
N GLY A 56 -9.12 10.59 2.48
CA GLY A 56 -9.56 11.97 2.44
C GLY A 56 -8.44 13.01 2.49
N ILE A 57 -7.21 12.65 2.12
CA ILE A 57 -6.11 13.62 2.02
C ILE A 57 -6.38 14.55 0.81
N PRO A 58 -6.49 15.88 1.01
CA PRO A 58 -6.74 16.79 -0.09
C PRO A 58 -5.63 16.75 -1.15
N ALA A 59 -5.99 16.74 -2.43
CA ALA A 59 -5.02 16.68 -3.54
C ALA A 59 -3.96 17.79 -3.50
N GLN A 60 -4.28 18.95 -2.91
CA GLN A 60 -3.38 20.08 -2.72
C GLN A 60 -2.18 19.73 -1.82
N VAL A 61 -2.34 18.78 -0.88
CA VAL A 61 -1.24 18.30 -0.04
C VAL A 61 -0.18 17.62 -0.89
N TYR A 62 -0.59 16.76 -1.83
CA TYR A 62 0.34 16.06 -2.72
C TYR A 62 0.94 16.95 -3.82
N ARG A 63 0.20 17.97 -4.28
CA ARG A 63 0.66 18.91 -5.32
C ARG A 63 1.58 20.01 -4.79
N GLN A 64 2.00 19.95 -3.52
CA GLN A 64 2.99 20.89 -3.00
C GLN A 64 4.31 20.76 -3.77
N LYS A 65 4.90 21.90 -4.15
CA LYS A 65 6.16 21.95 -4.92
C LYS A 65 7.32 21.22 -4.24
N THR A 66 7.30 21.13 -2.92
CA THR A 66 8.31 20.43 -2.10
C THR A 66 8.34 18.92 -2.33
N LEU A 67 7.21 18.30 -2.68
CA LEU A 67 7.10 16.85 -2.90
C LEU A 67 7.41 16.44 -4.34
N GLN A 68 7.37 17.39 -5.29
CA GLN A 68 7.69 17.16 -6.71
C GLN A 68 6.82 16.05 -7.36
N LEU A 69 5.55 15.93 -6.96
CA LEU A 69 4.61 14.93 -7.49
C LEU A 69 3.63 15.55 -8.49
N ASP A 70 3.44 14.90 -9.65
CA ASP A 70 2.25 15.12 -10.52
C ASP A 70 1.07 14.27 -10.02
N TYR A 71 0.53 14.61 -8.85
CA TYR A 71 -0.53 13.82 -8.24
C TYR A 71 -1.87 13.97 -8.97
N ARG A 72 -2.40 12.83 -9.42
CA ARG A 72 -3.76 12.65 -9.94
C ARG A 72 -4.51 11.69 -9.03
N CYS A 73 -5.72 12.06 -8.62
CA CYS A 73 -6.55 11.21 -7.77
C CYS A 73 -6.92 9.93 -8.55
N PRO A 74 -6.55 8.73 -8.07
CA PRO A 74 -6.77 7.48 -8.79
C PRO A 74 -8.10 6.78 -8.44
N PHE A 75 -8.94 7.41 -7.61
CA PHE A 75 -10.06 6.74 -6.96
C PHE A 75 -11.41 6.87 -7.68
N ASP A 76 -11.56 7.82 -8.62
CA ASP A 76 -12.86 8.15 -9.24
C ASP A 76 -14.00 8.25 -8.20
N HIS A 77 -14.99 7.35 -8.27
CA HIS A 77 -16.12 7.25 -7.33
C HIS A 77 -15.95 6.13 -6.28
N ARG A 78 -14.72 5.66 -6.03
CA ARG A 78 -14.39 4.55 -5.13
C ARG A 78 -13.65 5.06 -3.90
N TYR A 79 -13.66 4.27 -2.83
CA TYR A 79 -12.85 4.52 -1.62
C TYR A 79 -11.62 3.62 -1.52
N ARG A 80 -11.47 2.68 -2.46
CA ARG A 80 -10.27 1.84 -2.59
C ARG A 80 -10.07 1.38 -4.02
N ILE A 81 -8.82 1.15 -4.38
CA ILE A 81 -8.41 0.57 -5.67
C ILE A 81 -7.45 -0.58 -5.45
N LEU A 82 -7.46 -1.57 -6.33
CA LEU A 82 -6.47 -2.64 -6.36
C LEU A 82 -5.16 -2.07 -6.93
N LEU A 83 -4.03 -2.36 -6.28
CA LEU A 83 -2.71 -2.08 -6.83
C LEU A 83 -2.14 -3.34 -7.48
N THR A 84 -1.57 -3.18 -8.67
CA THR A 84 -0.88 -4.26 -9.39
C THR A 84 0.55 -3.83 -9.62
N ALA A 85 1.51 -4.72 -9.35
CA ALA A 85 2.90 -4.46 -9.70
C ALA A 85 3.04 -4.35 -11.22
N ILE A 86 3.74 -3.33 -11.69
CA ILE A 86 4.12 -3.23 -13.09
C ILE A 86 5.34 -4.13 -13.26
N ALA A 87 5.25 -5.12 -14.15
CA ALA A 87 6.41 -5.91 -14.52
C ALA A 87 7.40 -4.99 -15.25
N ASN A 88 8.61 -4.85 -14.73
CA ASN A 88 9.70 -4.21 -15.46
C ASN A 88 10.17 -5.19 -16.54
N THR A 89 9.67 -5.03 -17.77
CA THR A 89 10.30 -5.57 -18.99
C THR A 89 11.57 -4.81 -19.33
#